data_AF-A0A812SDK7-F1
#
_entry.id   AF-A0A812SDK7-F1
#
_cell.length_a   1.000
_cell.length_b   1.000
_cell.length_c   1.000
_cell.angle_alpha   90.00
_cell.angle_beta   90.00
_cell.angle_gamma   90.00
#
_symmetry.space_group_name_H-M   'P 1'
#
loop_
_entity.id
_entity.type
_entity.pdbx_description
1 polymer ?
#
loop_
_entity_poly.entity_id
_entity_poly.type
_entity_poly.pdbx_seq_one_letter_code
_entity_poly.pdbx_strand_id
1 'polypeptide(L)'
;MALDLCRREFLFQAAARSDQLSKQRLQEEELSSLRDQLQLVAEAAASACSQRIQEDQRCLRELASTRSTLLRLAADLHAVRAQNAELAVSAGHASRHRKEHVELRGEVDRLRRAVAEATASRDRLQEQVVELEEKAASRNRLALAYEEGAQDLRTELRHALRHLQEGEEEHALVEESWGASSSGRSEVWEPLQEGAPMDGLWRRRVTSSSSSRPRRLGSAAPGDATWRFK
;
A
#
# COMPACT_ATOMS: atom_id res chain seq x y z
N MET A 1 -16.65 -152.32 29.57
CA MET A 1 -15.32 -152.15 28.96
C MET A 1 -15.39 -151.35 27.66
N ALA A 2 -15.88 -151.89 26.52
CA ALA A 2 -15.93 -151.12 25.26
C ALA A 2 -16.91 -149.92 25.28
N LEU A 3 -18.09 -150.10 25.89
CA LEU A 3 -19.09 -149.01 26.04
C LEU A 3 -18.62 -147.89 26.98
N ASP A 4 -17.78 -148.20 27.97
CA ASP A 4 -17.23 -147.20 28.90
C ASP A 4 -16.17 -146.32 28.26
N LEU A 5 -15.40 -146.88 27.31
CA LEU A 5 -14.41 -146.16 26.50
C LEU A 5 -15.08 -145.17 25.56
N CYS A 6 -16.10 -145.60 24.80
CA CYS A 6 -16.86 -144.70 23.92
C CYS A 6 -17.56 -143.57 24.69
N ARG A 7 -18.09 -143.86 25.89
CA ARG A 7 -18.70 -142.84 26.74
C ARG A 7 -17.68 -141.82 27.25
N ARG A 8 -16.46 -142.26 27.61
CA ARG A 8 -15.37 -141.36 28.01
C ARG A 8 -14.89 -140.48 26.86
N GLU A 9 -14.70 -141.03 25.66
CA GLU A 9 -14.31 -140.25 24.48
C GLU A 9 -15.38 -139.22 24.10
N PHE A 10 -16.66 -139.60 24.15
CA PHE A 10 -17.76 -138.67 23.88
C PHE A 10 -17.80 -137.53 24.90
N LEU A 11 -17.63 -137.82 26.19
CA LEU A 11 -17.57 -136.80 27.23
C LEU A 11 -16.34 -135.90 27.08
N PHE A 12 -15.20 -136.44 26.66
CA PHE A 12 -13.99 -135.65 26.42
C PHE A 12 -14.15 -134.73 25.21
N GLN A 13 -14.72 -135.21 24.11
CA GLN A 13 -15.04 -134.39 22.94
C GLN A 13 -16.11 -133.33 23.24
N ALA A 14 -17.13 -133.68 24.04
CA ALA A 14 -18.15 -132.73 24.49
C ALA A 14 -17.56 -131.64 25.38
N ALA A 15 -16.64 -132.01 26.30
CA ALA A 15 -15.91 -131.06 27.12
C ALA A 15 -15.01 -130.14 26.28
N ALA A 16 -14.24 -130.67 25.32
CA ALA A 16 -13.41 -129.88 24.43
C ALA A 16 -14.22 -128.91 23.55
N ARG A 17 -15.38 -129.36 23.03
CA ARG A 17 -16.31 -128.49 22.29
C ARG A 17 -16.93 -127.42 23.18
N SER A 18 -17.31 -127.76 24.41
CA SER A 18 -17.81 -126.79 25.38
C SER A 18 -16.77 -125.73 25.71
N ASP A 19 -15.50 -126.12 25.85
CA ASP A 19 -14.38 -125.23 26.14
C ASP A 19 -14.02 -124.34 24.95
N GLN A 20 -14.23 -124.83 23.73
CA GLN A 20 -14.04 -124.06 22.51
C GLN A 20 -15.18 -123.05 22.30
N LEU A 21 -16.42 -123.45 22.61
CA LEU A 21 -17.58 -122.55 22.58
C LEU A 21 -17.52 -121.47 23.66
N SER A 22 -17.00 -121.78 24.86
CA SER A 22 -16.81 -120.76 25.91
C SER A 22 -15.77 -119.72 25.51
N LYS A 23 -14.65 -120.14 24.90
CA LYS A 23 -13.64 -119.23 24.35
C LYS A 23 -14.19 -118.36 23.22
N GLN A 24 -15.01 -118.92 22.33
CA GLN A 24 -15.68 -118.16 21.28
C GLN A 24 -16.64 -117.12 21.84
N ARG A 25 -17.43 -117.45 22.85
CA ARG A 25 -18.33 -116.48 23.51
C ARG A 25 -17.57 -115.34 24.17
N LEU A 26 -16.47 -115.64 24.87
CA LEU A 26 -15.61 -114.61 25.46
C LEU A 26 -15.02 -113.69 24.37
N GLN A 27 -14.59 -114.25 23.23
CA GLN A 27 -14.10 -113.46 22.10
C GLN A 27 -15.20 -112.60 21.47
N GLU A 28 -16.43 -113.11 21.35
CA GLU A 28 -17.57 -112.34 20.84
C GLU A 28 -17.96 -111.19 21.78
N GLU A 29 -17.89 -111.40 23.10
CA GLU A 29 -18.11 -110.37 24.12
C GLU A 29 -17.00 -109.29 24.11
N GLU A 30 -15.75 -109.68 23.90
CA GLU A 30 -14.64 -108.72 23.73
C GLU A 30 -14.81 -107.90 22.44
N LEU A 31 -15.22 -108.54 21.34
CA LEU A 31 -15.46 -107.87 20.07
C LEU A 31 -16.68 -106.95 20.12
N SER A 32 -17.75 -107.31 20.84
CA SER A 32 -18.90 -106.42 21.03
C SER A 32 -18.52 -105.22 21.89
N SER A 33 -17.80 -105.43 23.00
CA SER A 33 -17.28 -104.35 23.84
C SER A 33 -16.37 -103.39 23.07
N LEU A 34 -15.46 -103.90 22.24
CA LEU A 34 -14.60 -103.07 21.38
C LEU A 34 -15.40 -102.29 20.33
N ARG A 35 -16.45 -102.88 19.75
CA ARG A 35 -17.33 -102.17 18.80
C ARG A 35 -18.07 -101.02 19.48
N ASP A 36 -18.62 -101.26 20.67
CA ASP A 36 -19.33 -100.23 21.44
C ASP A 36 -18.37 -99.07 21.80
N GLN A 37 -17.14 -99.39 22.23
CA GLN A 37 -16.12 -98.38 22.51
C GLN A 37 -15.73 -97.57 21.26
N LEU A 38 -15.53 -98.24 20.12
CA LEU A 38 -15.21 -97.56 18.85
C LEU A 38 -16.36 -96.66 18.40
N GLN A 39 -17.61 -97.10 18.56
CA GLN A 39 -18.77 -96.31 18.22
C GLN A 39 -18.89 -95.07 19.10
N LEU A 40 -18.65 -95.21 20.41
CA LEU A 40 -18.68 -94.09 21.35
C LEU A 40 -17.58 -93.07 21.07
N VAL A 41 -16.37 -93.52 20.71
CA VAL A 41 -15.27 -92.63 20.28
C VAL A 41 -15.61 -91.94 18.95
N ALA A 42 -16.21 -92.65 17.99
CA ALA A 42 -16.60 -92.07 16.72
C ALA A 42 -17.70 -90.99 16.88
N GLU A 43 -18.69 -91.24 17.73
CA GLU A 43 -19.76 -90.29 18.05
C GLU A 43 -19.19 -89.06 18.79
N ALA A 44 -18.29 -89.25 19.75
CA ALA A 44 -17.61 -88.16 20.44
C ALA A 44 -16.76 -87.30 19.47
N ALA A 45 -16.02 -87.94 18.56
CA ALA A 45 -15.23 -87.25 17.54
C ALA A 45 -16.11 -86.47 16.54
N ALA A 46 -17.22 -87.06 16.09
CA ALA A 46 -18.18 -86.41 15.20
C ALA A 46 -18.83 -85.18 15.88
N SER A 47 -19.21 -85.32 17.15
CA SER A 47 -19.76 -84.22 17.96
C SER A 47 -18.75 -83.08 18.11
N ALA A 48 -17.50 -83.39 18.50
CA ALA A 48 -16.44 -82.40 18.63
C ALA A 48 -16.13 -81.68 17.30
N CYS A 49 -16.13 -82.41 16.18
CA CYS A 49 -15.93 -81.83 14.86
C CYS A 49 -17.09 -80.88 14.49
N SER A 50 -18.34 -81.29 14.72
CA SER A 50 -19.52 -80.47 14.47
C SER A 50 -19.51 -79.16 15.28
N GLN A 51 -19.18 -79.24 16.57
CA GLN A 51 -19.06 -78.07 17.44
C GLN A 51 -18.01 -77.09 16.92
N ARG A 52 -16.83 -77.59 16.55
CA ARG A 52 -15.74 -76.76 16.04
C ARG A 52 -16.09 -76.08 14.72
N ILE A 53 -16.77 -76.78 13.81
CA ILE A 53 -17.28 -76.20 12.57
C ILE A 53 -18.30 -75.08 12.86
N GLN A 54 -19.18 -75.26 13.84
CA GLN A 54 -20.15 -74.23 14.23
C GLN A 54 -19.47 -72.99 14.82
N GLU A 55 -18.44 -73.17 15.64
CA GLU A 55 -17.63 -72.09 16.19
C GLU A 55 -16.90 -71.32 15.09
N ASP A 56 -16.24 -72.02 14.17
CA ASP A 56 -15.56 -71.40 13.02
C ASP A 56 -16.56 -70.63 12.13
N GLN A 57 -17.74 -71.19 11.87
CA GLN A 57 -18.80 -70.51 11.12
C GLN A 57 -19.34 -69.26 11.84
N ARG A 58 -19.36 -69.27 13.18
CA ARG A 58 -19.72 -68.10 13.97
C ARG A 58 -18.63 -67.03 13.87
N CYS A 59 -17.36 -67.41 14.05
CA CYS A 59 -16.21 -66.52 13.93
C CYS A 59 -16.13 -65.86 12.55
N LEU A 60 -16.34 -66.63 11.46
CA LEU A 60 -16.36 -66.09 10.10
C LEU A 60 -17.47 -65.06 9.88
N ARG A 61 -18.66 -65.25 10.48
CA ARG A 61 -19.75 -64.28 10.40
C ARG A 61 -19.42 -62.97 11.14
N GLU A 62 -18.79 -63.08 12.30
CA GLU A 62 -18.33 -61.91 13.08
C GLU A 62 -17.19 -61.16 12.36
N LEU A 63 -16.25 -61.89 11.73
CA LEU A 63 -15.21 -61.30 10.90
C LEU A 63 -15.78 -60.61 9.65
N ALA A 64 -16.81 -61.18 9.03
CA ALA A 64 -17.46 -60.56 7.87
C ALA A 64 -18.17 -59.24 8.25
N SER A 65 -18.87 -59.20 9.40
CA SER A 65 -19.56 -57.99 9.86
C SER A 65 -18.60 -56.88 10.28
N THR A 66 -17.52 -57.23 10.98
CA THR A 66 -16.46 -56.28 11.35
C THR A 66 -15.74 -55.75 10.11
N ARG A 67 -15.42 -56.60 9.13
CA ARG A 67 -14.84 -56.17 7.85
C ARG A 67 -15.74 -55.16 7.12
N SER A 68 -17.04 -55.43 7.02
CA SER A 68 -18.00 -54.49 6.40
C SER A 68 -18.02 -53.14 7.11
N THR A 69 -18.00 -53.17 8.45
CA THR A 69 -17.98 -51.96 9.28
C THR A 69 -16.71 -51.15 9.05
N LEU A 70 -15.55 -51.80 8.99
CA LEU A 70 -14.26 -51.16 8.74
C LEU A 70 -14.20 -50.53 7.34
N LEU A 71 -14.72 -51.20 6.32
CA LEU A 71 -14.78 -50.64 4.97
C LEU A 71 -15.64 -49.37 4.91
N ARG A 72 -16.79 -49.38 5.60
CA ARG A 72 -17.64 -48.19 5.72
C ARG A 72 -16.92 -47.04 6.42
N LEU A 73 -16.33 -47.30 7.60
CA LEU A 73 -15.60 -46.29 8.36
C LEU A 73 -14.40 -45.74 7.57
N ALA A 74 -13.72 -46.57 6.77
CA ALA A 74 -12.64 -46.13 5.90
C ALA A 74 -13.16 -45.15 4.83
N ALA A 75 -14.30 -45.44 4.20
CA ALA A 75 -14.93 -44.54 3.25
C ALA A 75 -15.35 -43.21 3.90
N ASP A 76 -15.98 -43.26 5.08
CA ASP A 76 -16.37 -42.06 5.84
C ASP A 76 -15.15 -41.21 6.19
N LEU A 77 -14.06 -41.83 6.63
CA LEU A 77 -12.82 -41.13 6.96
C LEU A 77 -12.15 -40.50 5.72
N HIS A 78 -12.24 -41.15 4.56
CA HIS A 78 -11.81 -40.55 3.30
C HIS A 78 -12.66 -39.32 2.93
N ALA A 79 -13.98 -39.40 3.09
CA ALA A 79 -14.87 -38.26 2.84
C ALA A 79 -14.58 -37.07 3.78
N VAL A 80 -14.37 -37.32 5.07
CA VAL A 80 -14.02 -36.28 6.04
C VAL A 80 -12.65 -35.65 5.73
N ARG A 81 -11.67 -36.45 5.30
CA ARG A 81 -10.37 -35.92 4.86
C ARG A 81 -10.50 -35.01 3.65
N ALA A 82 -11.34 -35.36 2.67
CA ALA A 82 -11.60 -34.52 1.51
C ALA A 82 -12.24 -33.18 1.92
N GLN A 83 -13.27 -33.22 2.77
CA GLN A 83 -13.92 -32.00 3.29
C GLN A 83 -12.94 -31.10 4.06
N ASN A 84 -12.07 -31.67 4.88
CA ASN A 84 -11.06 -30.90 5.60
C ASN A 84 -10.05 -30.23 4.65
N ALA A 85 -9.68 -30.89 3.55
CA ALA A 85 -8.81 -30.29 2.54
C ALA A 85 -9.49 -29.08 1.87
N GLU A 86 -10.77 -29.18 1.52
CA GLU A 86 -11.56 -28.08 0.95
C GLU A 86 -11.70 -26.90 1.93
N LEU A 87 -11.94 -27.19 3.21
CA LEU A 87 -12.03 -26.17 4.26
C LEU A 87 -10.67 -25.48 4.48
N ALA A 88 -9.56 -26.21 4.42
CA ALA A 88 -8.22 -25.63 4.54
C ALA A 88 -7.91 -24.67 3.37
N VAL A 89 -8.26 -25.05 2.14
CA VAL A 89 -8.13 -24.19 0.96
C VAL A 89 -8.99 -22.93 1.12
N SER A 90 -10.26 -23.09 1.50
CA SER A 90 -11.20 -21.99 1.72
C SER A 90 -10.73 -21.02 2.81
N ALA A 91 -10.19 -21.54 3.92
CA ALA A 91 -9.59 -20.74 4.98
C ALA A 91 -8.34 -19.97 4.50
N GLY A 92 -7.53 -20.59 3.64
CA GLY A 92 -6.40 -19.93 2.98
C GLY A 92 -6.82 -18.73 2.13
N HIS A 93 -7.87 -18.89 1.31
CA HIS A 93 -8.45 -17.80 0.52
C HIS A 93 -9.03 -16.69 1.41
N ALA A 94 -9.79 -17.03 2.45
CA ALA A 94 -10.34 -16.05 3.39
C ALA A 94 -9.23 -15.24 4.09
N SER A 95 -8.11 -15.88 4.45
CA SER A 95 -6.95 -15.20 5.03
C SER A 95 -6.28 -14.24 4.04
N ARG A 96 -6.13 -14.65 2.77
CA ARG A 96 -5.62 -13.76 1.71
C ARG A 96 -6.51 -12.54 1.49
N HIS A 97 -7.81 -12.73 1.33
CA HIS A 97 -8.74 -11.62 1.14
C HIS A 97 -8.76 -10.65 2.32
N ARG A 98 -8.64 -11.15 3.55
CA ARG A 98 -8.49 -10.27 4.73
C ARG A 98 -7.23 -9.40 4.66
N LYS A 99 -6.10 -9.96 4.21
CA LYS A 99 -4.85 -9.19 4.04
C LYS A 99 -5.00 -8.14 2.95
N GLU A 100 -5.52 -8.53 1.79
CA GLU A 100 -5.81 -7.61 0.66
C GLU A 100 -6.73 -6.46 1.10
N HIS A 101 -7.78 -6.75 1.87
CA HIS A 101 -8.66 -5.72 2.41
C HIS A 101 -7.96 -4.73 3.35
N VAL A 102 -7.03 -5.20 4.18
CA VAL A 102 -6.26 -4.33 5.08
C VAL A 102 -5.30 -3.45 4.29
N GLU A 103 -4.63 -4.02 3.29
CA GLU A 103 -3.72 -3.29 2.39
C GLU A 103 -4.48 -2.19 1.62
N LEU A 104 -5.59 -2.55 0.97
CA LEU A 104 -6.45 -1.62 0.25
C LEU A 104 -7.00 -0.51 1.16
N ARG A 105 -7.39 -0.84 2.39
CA ARG A 105 -7.82 0.18 3.37
C ARG A 105 -6.68 1.17 3.66
N GLY A 106 -5.46 0.66 3.84
CA GLY A 106 -4.27 1.50 4.04
C GLY A 106 -3.99 2.40 2.83
N GLU A 107 -4.12 1.88 1.61
CA GLU A 107 -3.97 2.67 0.37
C GLU A 107 -5.03 3.76 0.25
N VAL A 108 -6.29 3.45 0.52
CA VAL A 108 -7.38 4.44 0.52
C VAL A 108 -7.10 5.56 1.51
N ASP A 109 -6.62 5.25 2.72
CA ASP A 109 -6.28 6.27 3.71
C ASP A 109 -5.07 7.13 3.30
N ARG A 110 -4.07 6.54 2.61
CA ARG A 110 -2.96 7.31 2.02
C ARG A 110 -3.46 8.25 0.92
N LEU A 111 -4.29 7.75 0.00
CA LEU A 111 -4.85 8.55 -1.09
C LEU A 111 -5.72 9.69 -0.55
N ARG A 112 -6.54 9.45 0.49
CA ARG A 112 -7.33 10.50 1.13
C ARG A 112 -6.47 11.64 1.67
N ARG A 113 -5.34 11.33 2.31
CA ARG A 113 -4.40 12.37 2.79
C ARG A 113 -3.76 13.11 1.63
N ALA A 114 -3.27 12.39 0.62
CA ALA A 114 -2.67 13.01 -0.56
C ALA A 114 -3.64 13.94 -1.30
N VAL A 115 -4.92 13.55 -1.41
CA VAL A 115 -5.96 14.40 -1.99
C VAL A 115 -6.18 15.66 -1.14
N ALA A 116 -6.28 15.52 0.19
CA ALA A 116 -6.44 16.68 1.08
C ALA A 116 -5.27 17.67 0.98
N GLU A 117 -4.04 17.15 0.94
CA GLU A 117 -2.82 17.96 0.75
C GLU A 117 -2.82 18.65 -0.62
N ALA A 118 -3.14 17.93 -1.70
CA ALA A 118 -3.23 18.49 -3.04
C ALA A 118 -4.31 19.57 -3.15
N THR A 119 -5.49 19.36 -2.53
CA THR A 119 -6.55 20.38 -2.50
C THR A 119 -6.12 21.63 -1.75
N ALA A 120 -5.49 21.47 -0.58
CA ALA A 120 -4.99 22.61 0.18
C ALA A 120 -3.90 23.37 -0.59
N SER A 121 -3.03 22.66 -1.31
CA SER A 121 -2.02 23.29 -2.16
C SER A 121 -2.64 24.03 -3.34
N ARG A 122 -3.64 23.46 -4.01
CA ARG A 122 -4.38 24.12 -5.09
C ARG A 122 -5.02 25.42 -4.59
N ASP A 123 -5.71 25.36 -3.46
CA ASP A 123 -6.45 26.51 -2.92
C ASP A 123 -5.50 27.67 -2.59
N ARG A 124 -4.34 27.38 -1.97
CA ARG A 124 -3.29 28.38 -1.73
C ARG A 124 -2.74 29.00 -3.02
N LEU A 125 -2.48 28.18 -4.03
CA LEU A 125 -1.99 28.69 -5.33
C LEU A 125 -3.05 29.57 -6.00
N GLN A 126 -4.32 29.23 -5.86
CA GLN A 126 -5.41 30.02 -6.42
C GLN A 126 -5.56 31.37 -5.73
N GLU A 127 -5.42 31.43 -4.40
CA GLU A 127 -5.35 32.69 -3.66
C GLU A 127 -4.16 33.56 -4.13
N GLN A 128 -2.98 32.95 -4.31
CA GLN A 128 -1.79 33.66 -4.81
C GLN A 128 -1.98 34.21 -6.23
N VAL A 129 -2.64 33.46 -7.11
CA VAL A 129 -2.95 33.93 -8.48
C VAL A 129 -3.85 35.16 -8.42
N VAL A 130 -4.92 35.13 -7.62
CA VAL A 130 -5.84 36.27 -7.45
C VAL A 130 -5.09 37.50 -6.93
N GLU A 131 -4.26 37.34 -5.89
CA GLU A 131 -3.46 38.46 -5.37
C GLU A 131 -2.51 39.05 -6.43
N LEU A 132 -1.90 38.21 -7.25
CA LEU A 132 -0.98 38.66 -8.30
C LEU A 132 -1.73 39.37 -9.43
N GLU A 133 -2.91 38.90 -9.80
CA GLU A 133 -3.78 39.56 -10.77
C GLU A 133 -4.20 40.96 -10.28
N GLU A 134 -4.58 41.10 -9.01
CA GLU A 134 -4.90 42.41 -8.41
C GLU A 134 -3.68 43.34 -8.38
N LYS A 135 -2.50 42.83 -8.01
CA LYS A 135 -1.23 43.58 -8.03
C LYS A 135 -0.85 43.99 -9.45
N ALA A 136 -1.06 43.13 -10.45
CA ALA A 136 -0.81 43.45 -11.84
C ALA A 136 -1.79 44.52 -12.35
N ALA A 137 -3.08 44.38 -12.05
CA ALA A 137 -4.11 45.34 -12.44
C ALA A 137 -3.87 46.72 -11.83
N SER A 138 -3.50 46.80 -10.54
CA SER A 138 -3.18 48.06 -9.87
C SER A 138 -1.92 48.72 -10.46
N ARG A 139 -0.86 47.96 -10.74
CA ARG A 139 0.33 48.46 -11.45
C ARG A 139 0.01 48.97 -12.85
N ASN A 140 -0.86 48.27 -13.58
CA ASN A 140 -1.27 48.70 -14.92
C ASN A 140 -2.06 50.02 -14.87
N ARG A 141 -2.99 50.18 -13.93
CA ARG A 141 -3.70 51.46 -13.71
C ARG A 141 -2.74 52.61 -13.39
N LEU A 142 -1.73 52.36 -12.54
CA LEU A 142 -0.69 53.35 -12.23
C LEU A 142 0.14 53.71 -13.47
N ALA A 143 0.51 52.72 -14.28
CA ALA A 143 1.24 52.95 -15.53
C ALA A 143 0.45 53.84 -16.49
N LEU A 144 -0.85 53.55 -16.69
CA LEU A 144 -1.74 54.37 -17.51
C LEU A 144 -1.84 55.82 -16.99
N ALA A 145 -1.99 56.01 -15.68
CA ALA A 145 -2.02 57.35 -15.09
C ALA A 145 -0.70 58.13 -15.28
N TYR A 146 0.45 57.45 -15.21
CA TYR A 146 1.74 58.08 -15.52
C TYR A 146 1.89 58.42 -17.01
N GLU A 147 1.36 57.58 -17.90
CA GLU A 147 1.34 57.86 -19.34
C GLU A 147 0.46 59.06 -19.67
N GLU A 148 -0.73 59.16 -19.06
CA GLU A 148 -1.63 60.32 -19.18
C GLU A 148 -0.95 61.60 -18.68
N GLY A 149 -0.41 61.61 -17.45
CA GLY A 149 0.29 62.78 -16.92
C GLY A 149 1.53 63.18 -17.75
N ALA A 150 2.25 62.21 -18.33
CA ALA A 150 3.36 62.51 -19.24
C ALA A 150 2.88 63.11 -20.56
N GLN A 151 1.71 62.71 -21.07
CA GLN A 151 1.09 63.32 -22.24
C GLN A 151 0.66 64.76 -21.95
N ASP A 152 0.04 65.01 -20.80
CA ASP A 152 -0.36 66.35 -20.36
C ASP A 152 0.85 67.28 -20.29
N LEU A 153 1.92 66.89 -19.60
CA LEU A 153 3.17 67.65 -19.54
C LEU A 153 3.77 67.91 -20.93
N ARG A 154 3.71 66.93 -21.85
CA ARG A 154 4.14 67.13 -23.25
C ARG A 154 3.26 68.13 -23.99
N THR A 155 1.96 68.21 -23.69
CA THR A 155 1.08 69.24 -24.28
C THR A 155 1.39 70.61 -23.71
N GLU A 156 1.55 70.73 -22.39
CA GLU A 156 1.93 71.98 -21.72
C GLU A 156 3.25 72.52 -22.23
N LEU A 157 4.29 71.68 -22.35
CA LEU A 157 5.58 72.07 -22.91
C LEU A 157 5.45 72.55 -24.35
N ARG A 158 4.61 71.90 -25.18
CA ARG A 158 4.36 72.36 -26.56
C ARG A 158 3.67 73.72 -26.59
N HIS A 159 2.72 73.96 -25.70
CA HIS A 159 2.07 75.27 -25.58
C HIS A 159 3.05 76.35 -25.11
N ALA A 160 3.87 76.06 -24.09
CA ALA A 160 4.89 76.98 -23.60
C ALA A 160 5.94 77.32 -24.68
N LEU A 161 6.41 76.32 -25.44
CA LEU A 161 7.33 76.52 -26.55
C LEU A 161 6.71 77.38 -27.66
N ARG A 162 5.42 77.18 -27.98
CA ARG A 162 4.72 78.01 -28.95
C ARG A 162 4.64 79.47 -28.49
N HIS A 163 4.31 79.71 -27.21
CA HIS A 163 4.29 81.07 -26.67
C HIS A 163 5.66 81.74 -26.67
N LEU A 164 6.75 80.98 -26.44
CA LEU A 164 8.10 81.51 -26.55
C LEU A 164 8.44 81.87 -28.00
N GLN A 165 8.05 81.04 -28.98
CA GLN A 165 8.24 81.34 -30.41
C GLN A 165 7.43 82.55 -30.85
N GLU A 166 6.15 82.64 -30.45
CA GLU A 166 5.32 83.81 -30.70
C GLU A 166 5.93 85.07 -30.08
N GLY A 167 6.48 84.97 -28.86
CA GLY A 167 7.22 86.06 -28.22
C GLY A 167 8.50 86.45 -28.97
N GLU A 168 9.26 85.48 -29.49
CA GLU A 168 10.44 85.74 -30.34
C GLU A 168 10.05 86.40 -31.66
N GLU A 169 8.96 85.98 -32.30
CA GLU A 169 8.43 86.60 -33.52
C GLU A 169 7.90 88.02 -33.24
N GLU A 170 7.21 88.25 -32.13
CA GLU A 170 6.80 89.59 -31.69
C GLU A 170 8.01 90.47 -31.40
N HIS A 171 9.04 89.94 -30.74
CA HIS A 171 10.31 90.64 -30.52
C HIS A 171 11.02 90.95 -31.85
N ALA A 172 11.03 90.03 -32.81
CA ALA A 172 11.61 90.25 -34.14
C ALA A 172 10.82 91.29 -34.95
N LEU A 173 9.49 91.28 -34.88
CA LEU A 173 8.62 92.30 -35.51
C LEU A 173 8.77 93.66 -34.84
N VAL A 174 8.99 93.70 -33.53
CA VAL A 174 9.33 94.94 -32.80
C VAL A 174 10.72 95.42 -33.23
N GLU A 175 11.75 94.56 -33.31
CA GLU A 175 13.06 94.94 -33.83
C GLU A 175 13.02 95.40 -35.30
N GLU A 176 12.18 94.82 -36.17
CA GLU A 176 11.98 95.31 -37.53
C GLU A 176 11.22 96.66 -37.57
N SER A 177 10.25 96.89 -36.68
CA SER A 177 9.54 98.17 -36.59
C SER A 177 10.40 99.32 -36.04
N TRP A 178 11.44 99.01 -35.26
CA TRP A 178 12.46 99.96 -34.79
C TRP A 178 13.74 99.94 -35.66
N GLY A 179 13.82 99.01 -36.62
CA GLY A 179 14.96 98.77 -37.51
C GLY A 179 15.01 99.62 -38.79
N ALA A 180 14.08 100.59 -38.96
CA ALA A 180 14.13 101.59 -40.02
C ALA A 180 14.71 102.94 -39.57
N SER A 181 15.47 102.97 -38.47
CA SER A 181 16.31 104.13 -38.10
C SER A 181 17.64 103.66 -37.51
N SER A 182 18.43 102.96 -38.32
CA SER A 182 19.87 102.82 -38.10
C SER A 182 20.57 104.11 -38.54
N SER A 183 20.69 105.08 -37.63
CA SER A 183 21.82 106.00 -37.64
C SER A 183 22.69 105.76 -36.41
N GLY A 184 23.72 104.95 -36.62
CA GLY A 184 25.02 105.08 -35.97
C GLY A 184 25.10 104.90 -34.46
N ARG A 185 25.55 103.73 -34.04
CA ARG A 185 26.77 103.65 -33.22
C ARG A 185 27.42 102.28 -33.36
N SER A 186 28.55 102.30 -34.05
CA SER A 186 29.55 101.24 -34.05
C SER A 186 30.15 101.16 -32.65
N GLU A 187 29.87 100.09 -31.91
CA GLU A 187 30.80 99.61 -30.89
C GLU A 187 31.58 98.45 -31.49
N VAL A 188 32.80 98.80 -31.92
CA VAL A 188 33.86 97.85 -32.25
C VAL A 188 34.27 97.19 -30.94
N TRP A 189 34.04 95.88 -30.84
CA TRP A 189 34.71 95.05 -29.85
C TRP A 189 35.66 94.12 -30.60
N GLU A 190 36.93 94.51 -30.68
CA GLU A 190 38.00 93.61 -31.08
C GLU A 190 38.42 92.73 -29.89
N PRO A 191 38.78 91.46 -30.15
CA PRO A 191 39.10 90.50 -29.10
C PRO A 191 40.55 90.67 -28.65
N LEU A 192 40.79 90.78 -27.33
CA LEU A 192 42.12 90.51 -26.81
C LEU A 192 42.25 89.00 -26.57
N GLN A 193 43.03 88.38 -27.44
CA GLN A 193 43.45 86.99 -27.40
C GLN A 193 44.03 86.56 -26.04
N GLU A 194 43.75 85.30 -25.71
CA GLU A 194 44.65 84.29 -25.15
C GLU A 194 45.66 84.69 -24.06
N GLY A 195 45.45 84.12 -22.86
CA GLY A 195 46.52 83.86 -21.90
C GLY A 195 46.36 84.55 -20.55
N ALA A 196 45.70 83.85 -19.62
CA ALA A 196 45.82 83.79 -18.15
C ALA A 196 46.84 84.71 -17.40
N PRO A 197 46.72 84.90 -16.06
CA PRO A 197 45.64 84.58 -15.10
C PRO A 197 45.29 85.79 -14.18
N MET A 198 44.42 85.53 -13.19
CA MET A 198 44.14 86.32 -11.96
C MET A 198 43.04 87.39 -12.03
N ASP A 199 41.93 87.04 -11.38
CA ASP A 199 41.15 87.85 -10.44
C ASP A 199 41.28 89.39 -10.52
N GLY A 200 40.16 90.05 -10.82
CA GLY A 200 40.03 91.50 -10.65
C GLY A 200 38.66 92.01 -11.06
N LEU A 201 37.63 91.77 -10.25
CA LEU A 201 37.02 92.83 -9.43
C LEU A 201 36.46 94.02 -10.22
N TRP A 202 35.14 94.01 -10.41
CA TRP A 202 34.35 95.24 -10.38
C TRP A 202 33.25 95.11 -9.32
N ARG A 203 33.40 95.85 -8.21
CA ARG A 203 32.43 95.94 -7.11
C ARG A 203 31.42 97.05 -7.38
N ARG A 204 30.20 96.88 -6.87
CA ARG A 204 29.45 97.98 -6.23
C ARG A 204 29.15 97.61 -4.77
N ARG A 205 29.57 98.50 -3.85
CA ARG A 205 29.32 98.51 -2.40
C ARG A 205 27.98 99.25 -2.18
N VAL A 206 27.12 98.93 -1.21
CA VAL A 206 27.08 99.52 0.15
C VAL A 206 25.92 98.87 0.94
N THR A 207 26.25 98.02 1.94
CA THR A 207 26.03 98.13 3.42
C THR A 207 24.60 97.80 3.89
N SER A 208 24.34 96.65 4.54
CA SER A 208 24.58 96.29 5.97
C SER A 208 23.20 96.08 6.64
N SER A 209 22.89 95.10 7.48
CA SER A 209 23.68 94.33 8.44
C SER A 209 22.90 93.11 8.95
N SER A 210 23.64 92.19 9.57
CA SER A 210 23.23 91.25 10.65
C SER A 210 22.49 89.98 10.19
N SER A 211 22.86 88.75 10.56
CA SER A 211 23.93 88.25 11.44
C SER A 211 23.88 86.72 11.41
N SER A 212 25.06 86.10 11.29
CA SER A 212 25.48 84.84 11.93
C SER A 212 24.86 83.48 11.57
N ARG A 213 25.56 82.85 10.62
CA ARG A 213 26.22 81.51 10.64
C ARG A 213 25.41 80.19 10.76
N PRO A 214 25.91 79.12 10.08
CA PRO A 214 25.22 77.85 9.91
C PRO A 214 25.67 76.79 10.93
N ARG A 215 24.83 75.77 11.16
CA ARG A 215 25.26 74.47 11.69
C ARG A 215 24.96 73.37 10.68
N ARG A 216 26.02 72.76 10.15
CA ARG A 216 26.02 71.34 9.74
C ARG A 216 26.55 70.53 10.92
N LEU A 217 25.73 69.60 11.38
CA LEU A 217 26.09 68.33 12.01
C LEU A 217 25.20 67.33 11.24
N GLY A 218 25.69 66.26 10.63
CA GLY A 218 26.58 65.27 11.21
C GLY A 218 25.83 63.95 11.07
N SER A 219 26.47 63.02 10.37
CA SER A 219 26.06 61.65 10.09
C SER A 219 25.46 60.88 11.27
N ALA A 220 24.42 60.08 11.00
CA ALA A 220 24.20 58.81 11.69
C ALA A 220 23.41 57.85 10.78
N ALA A 221 24.11 56.84 10.27
CA ALA A 221 23.60 55.48 10.06
C ALA A 221 24.60 54.55 10.78
N PRO A 222 24.32 53.27 11.08
CA PRO A 222 23.07 52.52 10.98
C PRO A 222 22.66 51.87 12.33
N GLY A 223 21.41 51.44 12.45
CA GLY A 223 21.00 50.53 13.53
C GLY A 223 21.40 49.09 13.19
N ASP A 224 22.21 48.49 14.06
CA ASP A 224 22.45 47.05 14.11
C ASP A 224 21.14 46.29 14.36
N ALA A 225 20.73 45.47 13.39
CA ALA A 225 19.81 44.36 13.61
C ALA A 225 20.52 43.09 13.16
N THR A 226 21.10 42.39 14.13
CA THR A 226 21.68 41.06 13.96
C THR A 226 20.56 40.03 13.85
N TRP A 227 20.46 39.37 12.69
CA TRP A 227 19.71 38.12 12.56
C TRP A 227 20.62 36.97 13.00
N ARG A 228 20.24 36.27 14.08
CA ARG A 228 20.78 34.94 14.37
C ARG A 228 19.89 33.90 13.71
N PHE A 229 20.48 33.11 12.82
CA PHE A 229 19.94 31.81 12.43
C PHE A 229 20.12 30.82 13.59
N LYS A 230 19.03 30.25 14.08
CA LYS A 230 18.85 28.84 14.43
C LYS A 230 17.39 28.47 14.26
#